data_AF-A0A1F5FWZ2-F1
#
_entry.id   AF-A0A1F5FWZ2-F1
#
_cell.length_a   1.000
_cell.length_b   1.000
_cell.length_c   1.000
_cell.angle_alpha   90.00
_cell.angle_beta   90.00
_cell.angle_gamma   90.00
#
_symmetry.space_group_name_H-M   'P 1'
#
loop_
_entity.id
_entity.type
_entity.pdbx_description
1 polymer ?
#
loop_
_entity_poly.entity_id
_entity_poly.type
_entity_poly.pdbx_seq_one_letter_code
_entity_poly.pdbx_strand_id
1 'polypeptide(L)' 'MTPSKWTESQKRYALSPKGLIARKKYQSSEKAKECRRRYQLKRKARLAEAKQIVEAPQVQVTQEVDKIEKESAPKTKQ' A
#
# COMPACT_ATOMS: atom_id res chain seq x y z
N MET A 1 12.48 -0.42 20.73
CA MET A 1 13.49 0.25 19.88
C MET A 1 13.12 1.71 19.75
N THR A 2 13.84 2.62 20.39
CA THR A 2 13.59 4.06 20.27
C THR A 2 13.99 4.54 18.86
N PRO A 3 13.20 5.42 18.21
CA PRO A 3 13.61 5.99 16.93
C PRO A 3 14.91 6.75 17.14
N SER A 4 15.97 6.30 16.46
CA SER A 4 17.30 6.92 16.52
C SER A 4 17.22 8.35 16.00
N LYS A 5 17.00 9.29 16.91
CA LYS A 5 17.06 10.73 16.64
C LYS A 5 18.53 11.09 16.47
N TRP A 6 18.85 11.73 15.36
CA TRP A 6 20.22 12.17 15.10
C TRP A 6 20.72 13.10 16.20
N THR A 7 21.98 12.92 16.59
CA THR A 7 22.66 13.83 17.51
C THR A 7 22.86 15.20 16.87
N GLU A 8 23.07 16.23 17.68
CA GLU A 8 23.26 17.59 17.18
C GLU A 8 24.51 17.71 16.27
N SER A 9 25.57 16.97 16.59
CA SER A 9 26.77 16.87 15.76
C SER A 9 26.48 16.23 14.38
N GLN A 10 25.64 15.19 14.33
CA GLN A 10 25.23 14.56 13.07
C GLN A 10 24.40 15.51 12.20
N LYS A 11 23.49 16.28 12.79
CA LYS A 11 22.70 17.28 12.07
C LYS A 11 23.59 18.37 11.47
N ARG A 12 24.51 18.92 12.27
CA ARG A 12 25.51 19.91 11.82
C ARG A 12 26.36 19.36 10.69
N TYR A 13 26.83 18.12 10.80
CA TYR A 13 27.61 17.48 9.74
C TYR A 13 26.80 17.32 8.45
N ALA A 14 25.54 16.89 8.54
CA ALA A 14 24.69 16.69 7.36
C ALA A 14 24.41 17.98 6.58
N LEU A 15 24.42 19.13 7.26
CA LEU A 15 24.30 20.46 6.66
C LEU A 15 25.65 21.07 6.26
N SER A 16 26.76 20.52 6.75
CA SER A 16 28.10 20.99 6.40
C SER A 16 28.43 20.74 4.91
N PRO A 17 29.32 21.54 4.30
CA PRO A 17 29.75 21.32 2.92
C PRO A 17 30.28 19.91 2.67
N LYS A 18 31.04 19.36 3.62
CA LYS A 18 31.59 17.99 3.55
C LYS A 18 30.47 16.95 3.53
N GLY A 19 29.48 17.09 4.42
CA GLY A 19 28.34 16.17 4.48
C GLY A 19 27.48 16.22 3.22
N LEU A 20 27.28 17.42 2.65
CA LEU A 20 26.55 17.59 1.40
C LEU A 20 27.28 16.94 0.21
N ILE A 21 28.60 17.10 0.11
CA ILE A 21 29.41 16.44 -0.93
C ILE A 21 29.34 14.92 -0.79
N ALA A 22 29.51 14.40 0.42
CA ALA A 22 29.40 12.96 0.69
C ALA A 22 28.03 12.41 0.29
N ARG A 23 26.94 13.13 0.64
CA ARG A 23 25.58 12.78 0.25
C ARG A 23 25.40 12.78 -1.26
N LYS A 24 25.89 13.81 -1.97
CA LYS A 24 25.82 13.89 -3.44
C LYS A 24 26.55 12.72 -4.11
N LYS A 25 27.75 12.40 -3.62
CA LYS A 25 28.54 11.25 -4.12
C LYS A 25 27.81 9.93 -3.92
N TYR A 26 27.14 9.75 -2.78
CA TYR A 26 26.32 8.56 -2.57
C TYR A 26 25.12 8.54 -3.52
N GLN A 27 24.39 9.65 -3.65
CA GLN A 27 23.21 9.74 -4.52
C GLN A 27 23.51 9.50 -6.00
N SER A 28 24.72 9.84 -6.47
CA SER A 28 25.14 9.57 -7.84
C SER A 28 25.61 8.12 -8.07
N SER A 29 25.82 7.33 -7.01
CA SER A 29 26.25 5.93 -7.13
C SER A 29 25.17 5.02 -7.67
N GLU A 30 25.58 3.94 -8.35
CA GLU A 30 24.66 2.90 -8.86
C GLU A 30 23.83 2.26 -7.74
N LYS A 31 24.42 2.09 -6.56
CA LYS A 31 23.72 1.57 -5.38
C LYS A 31 22.52 2.45 -5.00
N ALA A 32 22.70 3.76 -4.97
CA ALA A 32 21.62 4.68 -4.62
C ALA A 32 20.54 4.72 -5.71
N LYS A 33 20.93 4.66 -6.99
CA LYS A 33 20.00 4.60 -8.12
C LYS A 33 19.15 3.33 -8.08
N GLU A 34 19.75 2.17 -7.89
CA GLU A 34 19.03 0.89 -7.83
C GLU A 34 18.11 0.82 -6.60
N CYS A 35 18.55 1.31 -5.45
CA CYS A 35 17.70 1.44 -4.27
C CYS A 35 16.47 2.32 -4.56
N ARG A 36 16.68 3.49 -5.19
CA ARG A 36 15.59 4.40 -5.59
C ARG A 36 14.65 3.74 -6.59
N ARG A 37 15.17 3.01 -7.57
CA ARG A 37 14.38 2.28 -8.57
C ARG A 37 13.49 1.23 -7.91
N ARG A 38 14.05 0.39 -7.04
CA ARG A 38 13.30 -0.62 -6.27
C ARG A 38 12.17 0.01 -5.44
N TYR A 39 12.48 1.10 -4.75
CA TYR A 39 11.47 1.83 -3.99
C TYR A 39 10.33 2.35 -4.87
N GLN A 40 10.65 2.94 -6.03
CA GLN A 40 9.65 3.44 -6.97
C GLN A 40 8.78 2.33 -7.55
N LEU A 41 9.36 1.17 -7.90
CA LEU A 41 8.60 0.02 -8.38
C LEU A 41 7.62 -0.49 -7.32
N LYS A 42 8.08 -0.66 -6.08
CA LYS A 42 7.24 -1.07 -4.96
C LYS A 42 6.10 -0.08 -4.71
N ARG A 43 6.40 1.23 -4.76
CA ARG A 43 5.39 2.28 -4.60
C ARG A 43 4.35 2.24 -5.73
N LYS A 44 4.78 2.05 -6.98
CA LYS A 44 3.87 1.94 -8.13
C LYS A 44 2.97 0.70 -8.02
N ALA A 45 3.52 -0.46 -7.65
CA ALA A 45 2.76 -1.69 -7.45
C ALA A 45 1.66 -1.49 -6.39
N ARG A 46 2.01 -0.95 -5.21
CA ARG A 46 1.04 -0.66 -4.15
C ARG A 46 -0.06 0.30 -4.59
N LEU A 47 0.27 1.31 -5.41
CA LEU A 47 -0.73 2.22 -5.95
C LEU A 47 -1.63 1.54 -6.99
N ALA A 48 -1.10 0.61 -7.79
CA ALA A 48 -1.90 -0.17 -8.74
C ALA A 48 -2.85 -1.14 -8.01
N GLU A 49 -2.36 -1.85 -6.99
CA GLU A 49 -3.19 -2.68 -6.11
C GLU A 49 -4.31 -1.87 -5.45
N ALA A 50 -3.98 -0.70 -4.90
CA ALA A 50 -4.98 0.19 -4.29
C ALA A 50 -6.04 0.66 -5.30
N LYS A 51 -5.67 0.89 -6.56
CA LYS A 51 -6.63 1.24 -7.62
C LYS A 51 -7.51 0.06 -8.02
N GLN A 52 -6.93 -1.13 -8.17
CA GLN A 52 -7.70 -2.33 -8.49
C GLN A 52 -8.73 -2.68 -7.41
N ILE A 53 -8.43 -2.44 -6.14
CA ILE A 53 -9.40 -2.62 -5.04
C ILE A 53 -10.57 -1.64 -5.16
N VAL A 54 -10.34 -0.43 -5.67
CA VAL A 54 -11.39 0.59 -5.85
C VAL A 54 -12.19 0.36 -7.14
N GLU A 55 -11.56 -0.18 -8.19
CA GLU A 55 -12.16 -0.42 -9.50
C GLU A 55 -12.82 -1.80 -9.63
N ALA A 56 -12.55 -2.75 -8.72
CA ALA A 56 -13.29 -4.00 -8.66
C ALA A 56 -14.78 -3.66 -8.44
N PRO A 57 -15.68 -4.04 -9.35
CA PRO A 57 -17.10 -3.85 -9.13
C PRO A 57 -17.44 -4.59 -7.84
N GLN A 58 -18.06 -3.89 -6.89
CA GLN A 58 -18.78 -4.53 -5.80
C GLN A 58 -19.77 -5.47 -6.45
N VAL A 59 -19.42 -6.75 -6.56
CA VAL A 59 -20.34 -7.78 -7.01
C VAL A 59 -21.42 -7.80 -5.94
N GLN A 60 -22.54 -7.15 -6.27
CA GLN A 60 -23.77 -7.25 -5.52
C GLN A 60 -24.12 -8.74 -5.54
N VAL A 61 -23.72 -9.46 -4.50
CA VAL A 61 -24.28 -10.77 -4.19
C VAL A 61 -25.67 -10.46 -3.66
N THR A 62 -26.61 -10.20 -4.58
CA THR A 62 -28.03 -10.16 -4.26
C THR A 62 -28.40 -11.54 -3.76
N GLN A 63 -28.69 -11.59 -2.47
CA GLN A 63 -29.24 -12.70 -1.73
C GLN A 63 -30.58 -13.11 -2.35
N GLU A 64 -30.59 -14.03 -3.32
CA GLU A 64 -31.79 -14.81 -3.63
C GLU A 64 -31.91 -15.94 -2.60
N VAL A 65 -32.29 -15.60 -1.35
CA VAL A 65 -32.71 -16.60 -0.34
C VAL A 65 -34.22 -16.56 -0.03
N ASP A 66 -34.97 -15.67 -0.68
CA ASP A 66 -36.40 -15.45 -0.36
C ASP A 66 -37.38 -16.29 -1.20
N LYS A 67 -37.00 -17.49 -1.66
CA LYS A 67 -37.90 -18.40 -2.41
C LYS A 67 -38.20 -19.71 -1.67
N ILE A 68 -38.11 -19.74 -0.34
CA ILE A 68 -38.42 -20.95 0.45
C ILE A 68 -39.71 -20.82 1.29
N GLU A 69 -40.27 -19.62 1.51
CA GLU A 69 -41.36 -19.46 2.50
C GLU A 69 -42.82 -19.43 1.97
N LYS A 70 -43.12 -19.78 0.71
CA LYS A 70 -44.51 -19.75 0.21
C LYS A 70 -45.03 -21.04 -0.43
N GLU A 71 -44.51 -22.19 -0.04
CA GLU A 71 -45.13 -23.49 -0.35
C GLU A 71 -45.39 -24.33 0.91
N SER A 72 -45.77 -23.68 2.02
CA SER A 72 -46.34 -24.33 3.20
C SER A 72 -47.84 -24.05 3.29
N ALA A 73 -48.64 -24.74 2.47
CA ALA A 73 -50.05 -24.93 2.77
C ALA A 73 -50.54 -26.28 2.21
N PRO A 74 -50.76 -27.29 3.07
CA PRO A 74 -51.35 -28.56 2.65
C PRO A 74 -52.81 -28.35 2.25
N LYS A 75 -53.16 -28.65 1.00
CA LYS A 75 -54.57 -28.75 0.58
C LYS A 75 -55.16 -30.01 1.19
N THR A 76 -55.95 -29.82 2.25
CA THR A 76 -56.81 -30.79 2.91
C THR A 76 -57.82 -31.37 1.91
N LYS A 77 -57.98 -32.70 1.93
CA LYS A 77 -59.04 -33.44 1.22
C LYS A 77 -60.42 -33.06 1.75
N GLN A 78 -61.41 -32.93 0.86
CA GLN A 78 -62.76 -33.48 0.98
C GLN A 78 -63.49 -33.40 -0.36
#